data_AF-A0A1G9RQ14-F1
#
_entry.id   AF-A0A1G9RQ14-F1
#
_cell.length_a   1.000
_cell.length_b   1.000
_cell.length_c   1.000
_cell.angle_alpha   90.00
_cell.angle_beta   90.00
_cell.angle_gamma   90.00
#
_symmetry.space_group_name_H-M   'P 1'
#
loop_
_entity.id
_entity.type
_entity.pdbx_description
1 polymer ?
#
loop_
_entity_poly.entity_id
_entity_poly.type
_entity_poly.pdbx_seq_one_letter_code
_entity_poly.pdbx_strand_id
1 'polypeptide(L)'
;MMEDPLHLLGRLRLGREEYCQRLLTMLIVGGPYPPWNSRSRPSPRGAWFLRSLDELSFGQSGWRTQPLFVDEFELRPRHDDEQGGAPDYAVLWADRLWMIELKTETSSHRRDQLTAYYALADHHHPGLGVDLTYLTPPFTFTPPAGQDCIRFAHVTWTQIFPLLRAVWGKGTDREQQVLTTLLQALESIGSNWSNWRAQRVGTTRDEPPTIEDMAMALAEATARDGQQRAVDYPTADLDLLQRLRMALRQTICTKPEQSPLRHVKAWLWNAATSGGTALSSSGRDVGFELRLSWYRKPAC
;
A
#
# COMPACT_ATOMS: atom_id res chain seq x y z
N MET A 1 -16.18 0.62 4.29
CA MET A 1 -16.59 0.34 2.88
C MET A 1 -15.31 0.15 2.06
N MET A 2 -15.27 -0.79 1.11
CA MET A 2 -14.09 -0.97 0.24
C MET A 2 -13.89 0.25 -0.66
N GLU A 3 -12.64 0.68 -0.87
CA GLU A 3 -12.29 1.81 -1.74
C GLU A 3 -12.48 1.47 -3.22
N ASP A 4 -12.93 2.42 -4.04
CA ASP A 4 -13.05 2.29 -5.51
C ASP A 4 -11.74 1.83 -6.16
N PRO A 5 -11.70 0.65 -6.82
CA PRO A 5 -10.47 0.18 -7.44
C PRO A 5 -9.94 1.17 -8.48
N LEU A 6 -10.80 1.85 -9.24
CA LEU A 6 -10.35 2.83 -10.25
C LEU A 6 -9.82 4.11 -9.59
N HIS A 7 -10.46 4.55 -8.50
CA HIS A 7 -9.94 5.68 -7.72
C HIS A 7 -8.58 5.35 -7.10
N LEU A 8 -8.44 4.15 -6.51
CA LEU A 8 -7.18 3.64 -5.96
C LEU A 8 -6.08 3.62 -7.04
N LEU A 9 -6.41 3.12 -8.24
CA LEU A 9 -5.50 3.03 -9.38
C LEU A 9 -5.05 4.42 -9.88
N GLY A 10 -5.94 5.41 -9.89
CA GLY A 10 -5.64 6.78 -10.29
C GLY A 10 -4.78 7.50 -9.25
N ARG A 11 -5.21 7.45 -7.99
CA ARG A 11 -4.61 8.14 -6.85
C ARG A 11 -3.21 7.63 -6.51
N LEU A 12 -2.98 6.32 -6.59
CA LEU A 12 -1.72 5.69 -6.20
C LEU A 12 -0.95 5.19 -7.44
N ARG A 13 0.36 5.45 -7.48
CA ARG A 13 1.26 5.02 -8.57
C ARG A 13 1.78 3.59 -8.35
N LEU A 14 0.87 2.67 -8.05
CA LEU A 14 1.19 1.30 -7.68
C LEU A 14 1.73 0.51 -8.87
N GLY A 15 2.66 -0.40 -8.61
CA GLY A 15 2.96 -1.50 -9.53
C GLY A 15 1.77 -2.45 -9.67
N ARG A 16 1.77 -3.32 -10.69
CA ARG A 16 0.70 -4.30 -10.87
C ARG A 16 0.56 -5.21 -9.65
N GLU A 17 1.69 -5.68 -9.11
CA GLU A 17 1.76 -6.56 -7.94
C GLU A 17 1.06 -5.94 -6.74
N GLU A 18 1.52 -4.78 -6.31
CA GLU A 18 0.97 -4.03 -5.18
C GLU A 18 -0.51 -3.68 -5.40
N TYR A 19 -0.91 -3.33 -6.62
CA TYR A 19 -2.31 -3.05 -6.94
C TYR A 19 -3.19 -4.30 -6.79
N CYS A 20 -2.79 -5.43 -7.38
CA CYS A 20 -3.51 -6.70 -7.27
C CYS A 20 -3.58 -7.17 -5.81
N GLN A 21 -2.48 -7.06 -5.07
CA GLN A 21 -2.41 -7.39 -3.65
C GLN A 21 -3.41 -6.55 -2.84
N ARG A 22 -3.43 -5.23 -3.01
CA ARG A 22 -4.38 -4.35 -2.30
C ARG A 22 -5.84 -4.69 -2.60
N LEU A 23 -6.19 -4.96 -3.86
CA LEU A 23 -7.55 -5.34 -4.22
C LEU A 23 -7.94 -6.69 -3.60
N LEU A 24 -7.06 -7.68 -3.66
CA LEU A 24 -7.30 -8.99 -3.06
C LEU A 24 -7.40 -8.90 -1.53
N THR A 25 -6.56 -8.08 -0.89
CA THR A 25 -6.62 -7.81 0.55
C THR A 25 -7.97 -7.22 0.95
N MET A 26 -8.48 -6.21 0.24
CA MET A 26 -9.80 -5.64 0.50
C MET A 26 -10.93 -6.68 0.40
N LEU A 27 -10.85 -7.58 -0.59
CA LEU A 27 -11.80 -8.70 -0.73
C LEU A 27 -11.70 -9.69 0.44
N ILE A 28 -10.49 -10.04 0.87
CA ILE A 28 -10.26 -10.94 2.01
C ILE A 28 -10.83 -10.34 3.29
N VAL A 29 -10.50 -9.08 3.61
CA VAL A 29 -10.96 -8.44 4.85
C VAL A 29 -12.42 -7.99 4.79
N GLY A 30 -13.01 -7.87 3.59
CA GLY A 30 -14.40 -7.41 3.42
C GLY A 30 -14.57 -5.91 3.67
N GLY A 31 -13.52 -5.10 3.47
CA GLY A 31 -13.44 -3.74 4.00
C GLY A 31 -12.36 -2.87 3.35
N PRO A 32 -12.05 -1.69 3.92
CA PRO A 32 -10.93 -0.87 3.46
C PRO A 32 -9.61 -1.62 3.62
N TYR A 33 -8.61 -1.24 2.84
CA TYR A 33 -7.26 -1.79 2.97
C TYR A 33 -6.71 -1.51 4.38
N PRO A 34 -6.22 -2.54 5.11
CA PRO A 34 -5.80 -2.37 6.50
C PRO A 34 -4.46 -1.62 6.60
N PRO A 35 -4.11 -1.08 7.77
CA PRO A 35 -2.76 -0.60 8.03
C PRO A 35 -1.72 -1.70 7.81
N TRP A 36 -0.53 -1.29 7.40
CA TRP A 36 0.62 -2.18 7.18
C TRP A 36 0.89 -3.09 8.39
N ASN A 37 1.13 -4.38 8.14
CA ASN A 37 1.42 -5.42 9.14
C ASN A 37 0.39 -5.52 10.28
N SER A 38 -0.85 -5.11 10.04
CA SER A 38 -1.91 -5.17 11.05
C SER A 38 -2.73 -6.45 10.95
N ARG A 39 -3.11 -6.98 12.12
CA ARG A 39 -3.92 -8.21 12.22
C ARG A 39 -5.38 -7.89 11.92
N SER A 40 -5.91 -8.55 10.90
CA SER A 40 -7.31 -8.49 10.49
C SER A 40 -7.98 -9.86 10.65
N ARG A 41 -9.29 -9.86 10.89
CA ARG A 41 -10.09 -11.08 10.72
C ARG A 41 -10.58 -11.13 9.27
N PRO A 42 -10.38 -12.24 8.54
CA PRO A 42 -11.01 -12.40 7.23
C PRO A 42 -12.52 -12.29 7.35
N SER A 43 -13.16 -11.67 6.37
CA SER A 43 -14.61 -11.74 6.21
C SER A 43 -15.06 -13.19 5.98
N PRO A 44 -16.36 -13.55 6.10
CA PRO A 44 -16.81 -14.90 5.80
C PRO A 44 -16.40 -15.39 4.40
N ARG A 45 -16.45 -14.52 3.39
CA ARG A 45 -15.97 -14.83 2.02
C ARG A 45 -14.45 -14.89 1.93
N GLY A 46 -13.73 -13.99 2.60
CA GLY A 46 -12.27 -14.05 2.69
C GLY A 46 -11.78 -15.34 3.34
N ALA A 47 -12.43 -15.79 4.42
CA ALA A 47 -12.15 -17.06 5.06
C ALA A 47 -12.43 -18.24 4.13
N TRP A 48 -13.51 -18.18 3.35
CA TRP A 48 -13.80 -19.20 2.33
C TRP A 48 -12.71 -19.25 1.25
N PHE A 49 -12.32 -18.10 0.68
CA PHE A 49 -11.24 -18.03 -0.30
C PHE A 49 -9.93 -18.60 0.23
N LEU A 50 -9.48 -18.14 1.40
CA LEU A 50 -8.24 -18.61 2.02
C LEU A 50 -8.29 -20.11 2.32
N ARG A 51 -9.43 -20.65 2.75
CA ARG A 51 -9.60 -22.09 2.94
C ARG A 51 -9.48 -22.88 1.65
N SER A 52 -10.12 -22.40 0.58
CA SER A 52 -10.05 -23.05 -0.73
C SER A 52 -8.65 -22.92 -1.35
N LEU A 53 -7.93 -21.83 -1.10
CA LEU A 53 -6.54 -21.66 -1.51
C LEU A 53 -5.59 -22.58 -0.71
N ASP A 54 -5.85 -22.78 0.58
CA ASP A 54 -5.12 -23.73 1.44
C ASP A 54 -5.27 -25.16 0.93
N GLU A 55 -6.51 -25.55 0.60
CA GLU A 55 -6.80 -26.85 -0.01
C GLU A 55 -6.17 -27.01 -1.39
N LEU A 56 -6.20 -25.98 -2.23
CA LEU A 56 -5.49 -25.99 -3.52
C LEU A 56 -3.97 -26.13 -3.35
N SER A 57 -3.41 -25.51 -2.32
CA SER A 57 -1.96 -25.51 -2.05
C SER A 57 -1.47 -26.84 -1.47
N PHE A 58 -2.23 -27.42 -0.53
CA PHE A 58 -1.74 -28.54 0.32
C PHE A 58 -2.68 -29.76 0.36
N GLY A 59 -3.75 -29.76 -0.44
CA GLY A 59 -4.65 -30.90 -0.65
C GLY A 59 -5.75 -31.10 0.39
N GLN A 60 -5.67 -30.49 1.58
CA GLN A 60 -6.71 -30.56 2.62
C GLN A 60 -6.74 -29.27 3.45
N SER A 61 -7.94 -28.77 3.74
CA SER A 61 -8.13 -27.63 4.65
C SER A 61 -8.60 -28.08 6.04
N GLY A 62 -7.65 -28.33 6.95
CA GLY A 62 -7.90 -28.80 8.32
C GLY A 62 -8.24 -27.70 9.33
N TRP A 63 -8.94 -26.65 8.92
CA TRP A 63 -9.13 -25.44 9.75
C TRP A 63 -10.01 -25.74 10.98
N ARG A 64 -9.41 -25.77 12.17
CA ARG A 64 -10.13 -25.95 13.45
C ARG A 64 -10.68 -24.64 14.01
N THR A 65 -9.98 -23.54 13.74
CA THR A 65 -10.32 -22.19 14.22
C THR A 65 -10.20 -21.18 13.08
N GLN A 66 -10.81 -20.01 13.27
CA GLN A 66 -10.68 -18.91 12.32
C GLN A 66 -9.30 -18.25 12.48
N PRO A 67 -8.51 -18.14 11.40
CA PRO A 67 -7.21 -17.52 11.48
C PRO A 67 -7.28 -16.00 11.60
N LEU A 68 -6.14 -15.41 11.96
CA LEU A 68 -5.86 -14.00 11.68
C LEU A 68 -5.18 -13.89 10.31
N PHE A 69 -5.44 -12.80 9.61
CA PHE A 69 -4.82 -12.45 8.34
C PHE A 69 -4.01 -11.17 8.53
N VAL A 70 -2.79 -11.17 7.99
CA VAL A 70 -1.91 -10.00 7.99
C VAL A 70 -1.47 -9.76 6.55
N ASP A 71 -1.63 -8.52 6.11
CA ASP A 71 -1.07 -8.02 4.86
C ASP A 71 0.28 -7.35 5.16
N GLU A 72 1.26 -7.57 4.29
CA GLU A 72 2.64 -7.11 4.44
C GLU A 72 3.23 -7.58 5.78
N PHE A 73 3.35 -8.90 5.95
CA PHE A 73 3.70 -9.50 7.24
C PHE A 73 5.18 -9.25 7.59
N GLU A 74 5.47 -8.48 8.63
CA GLU A 74 6.85 -8.16 8.97
C GLU A 74 7.56 -9.34 9.66
N LEU A 75 8.63 -9.81 9.03
CA LEU A 75 9.63 -10.69 9.62
C LEU A 75 10.90 -9.88 9.88
N ARG A 76 11.12 -9.50 11.15
CA ARG A 76 12.27 -8.65 11.51
C ARG A 76 13.60 -9.37 11.30
N PRO A 77 14.70 -8.65 11.03
CA PRO A 77 16.02 -9.27 11.03
C PRO A 77 16.38 -9.79 12.44
N ARG A 78 17.21 -10.84 12.51
CA ARG A 78 17.66 -11.46 13.78
C ARG A 78 18.80 -10.68 14.41
N HIS A 79 19.56 -9.97 13.58
CA HIS A 79 20.70 -9.14 13.96
C HIS A 79 20.89 -8.01 12.94
N ASP A 80 21.67 -6.99 13.29
CA ASP A 80 21.80 -5.75 12.52
C ASP A 80 22.30 -5.94 11.08
N ASP A 81 23.09 -6.99 10.82
CA ASP A 81 23.64 -7.30 9.49
C ASP A 81 22.70 -8.14 8.60
N GLU A 82 21.52 -8.50 9.07
CA GLU A 82 20.53 -9.28 8.29
C GLU A 82 19.44 -8.38 7.73
N GLN A 83 18.96 -8.70 6.52
CA GLN A 83 17.75 -8.09 5.98
C GLN A 83 16.52 -8.84 6.49
N GLY A 84 15.52 -8.10 6.97
CA GLY A 84 14.21 -8.66 7.28
C GLY A 84 13.44 -9.15 6.04
N GLY A 85 12.24 -9.64 6.25
CA GLY A 85 11.32 -10.07 5.21
C GLY A 85 9.94 -9.45 5.37
N ALA A 86 9.23 -9.34 4.25
CA ALA A 86 7.83 -8.97 4.24
C ALA A 86 7.10 -9.86 3.23
N PRO A 87 6.73 -11.11 3.58
CA PRO A 87 5.79 -11.87 2.78
C PRO A 87 4.51 -11.04 2.55
N ASP A 88 4.00 -11.06 1.33
CA ASP A 88 2.83 -10.26 0.97
C ASP A 88 1.65 -10.53 1.91
N TYR A 89 1.41 -11.80 2.27
CA TYR A 89 0.44 -12.19 3.31
C TYR A 89 0.98 -13.19 4.33
N ALA A 90 0.38 -13.15 5.53
CA ALA A 90 0.42 -14.25 6.48
C ALA A 90 -0.98 -14.59 7.01
N VAL A 91 -1.22 -15.90 7.18
CA VAL A 91 -2.41 -16.47 7.81
C VAL A 91 -1.97 -17.23 9.06
N LEU A 92 -2.46 -16.79 10.22
CA LEU A 92 -1.96 -17.18 11.54
C LEU A 92 -3.00 -17.99 12.31
N TRP A 93 -2.59 -19.17 12.78
CA TRP A 93 -3.24 -19.97 13.81
C TRP A 93 -2.36 -20.08 15.06
N ALA A 94 -2.84 -20.76 16.09
CA ALA A 94 -2.08 -21.02 17.31
C ALA A 94 -0.90 -22.00 17.11
N ASP A 95 -0.99 -22.85 16.08
CA ASP A 95 -0.07 -23.95 15.78
C ASP A 95 0.54 -23.87 14.37
N ARG A 96 0.20 -22.83 13.59
CA ARG A 96 0.55 -22.74 12.18
C ARG A 96 0.71 -21.29 11.71
N LEU A 97 1.77 -21.04 10.95
CA LEU A 97 2.01 -19.83 10.17
C LEU A 97 2.02 -20.20 8.68
N TRP A 98 1.08 -19.67 7.92
CA TRP A 98 1.05 -19.83 6.48
C TRP A 98 1.36 -18.49 5.80
N MET A 99 2.51 -18.42 5.14
CA MET A 99 2.94 -17.26 4.36
C MET A 99 2.50 -17.41 2.90
N ILE A 100 2.11 -16.32 2.28
CA ILE A 100 1.75 -16.28 0.86
C ILE A 100 2.54 -15.16 0.22
N GLU A 101 3.34 -15.51 -0.79
CA GLU A 101 4.09 -14.55 -1.60
C GLU A 101 3.48 -14.51 -3.00
N LEU A 102 3.16 -13.32 -3.46
CA LEU A 102 2.59 -13.03 -4.76
C LEU A 102 3.68 -12.54 -5.71
N LYS A 103 3.57 -12.94 -6.98
CA LYS A 103 4.30 -12.27 -8.07
C LYS A 103 3.38 -12.01 -9.23
N THR A 104 3.44 -10.83 -9.82
CA THR A 104 2.72 -10.56 -11.09
C THR A 104 3.62 -10.53 -12.31
N GLU A 105 4.94 -10.61 -12.12
CA GLU A 105 5.93 -10.69 -13.19
C GLU A 105 6.91 -11.84 -12.90
N THR A 106 7.38 -12.53 -13.93
CA THR A 106 8.39 -13.60 -13.74
C THR A 106 9.75 -13.04 -13.34
N SER A 107 10.06 -11.82 -13.78
CA SER A 107 11.32 -11.12 -13.46
C SER A 107 11.39 -10.59 -12.03
N SER A 108 10.29 -10.55 -11.27
CA SER A 108 10.30 -10.13 -9.86
C SER A 108 10.71 -11.27 -8.90
N HIS A 109 10.94 -12.48 -9.42
CA HIS A 109 11.45 -13.58 -8.61
C HIS A 109 12.89 -13.34 -8.13
N ARG A 110 13.10 -13.48 -6.82
CA ARG A 110 14.41 -13.47 -6.19
C ARG A 110 14.73 -14.86 -5.66
N ARG A 111 15.85 -15.44 -6.11
CA ARG A 111 16.22 -16.84 -5.89
C ARG A 111 16.18 -17.26 -4.41
N ASP A 112 16.65 -16.42 -3.51
CA ASP A 112 16.84 -16.78 -2.09
C ASP A 112 15.74 -16.21 -1.17
N GLN A 113 14.77 -15.46 -1.72
CA GLN A 113 13.77 -14.74 -0.93
C GLN A 113 12.91 -15.69 -0.08
N LEU A 114 12.42 -16.78 -0.69
CA LEU A 114 11.54 -17.72 0.02
C LEU A 114 12.30 -18.48 1.12
N THR A 115 13.54 -18.87 0.84
CA THR A 115 14.42 -19.51 1.83
C THR A 115 14.69 -18.58 3.01
N ALA A 116 14.93 -17.29 2.76
CA ALA A 116 15.11 -16.29 3.82
C ALA A 116 13.83 -16.12 4.67
N TYR A 117 12.65 -16.07 4.03
CA TYR A 117 11.38 -16.00 4.76
C TYR A 117 11.17 -17.18 5.69
N TYR A 118 11.50 -18.40 5.25
CA TYR A 118 11.43 -19.57 6.10
C TYR A 118 12.35 -19.46 7.33
N ALA A 119 13.61 -19.09 7.12
CA ALA A 119 14.56 -18.96 8.22
C ALA A 119 14.13 -17.91 9.27
N LEU A 120 13.56 -16.80 8.81
CA LEU A 120 13.03 -15.76 9.69
C LEU A 120 11.73 -16.21 10.39
N ALA A 121 10.83 -16.88 9.67
CA ALA A 121 9.58 -17.38 10.22
C ALA A 121 9.82 -18.43 11.32
N ASP A 122 10.73 -19.38 11.09
CA ASP A 122 11.11 -20.39 12.08
C ASP A 122 11.72 -19.75 13.34
N HIS A 123 12.57 -18.74 13.16
CA HIS A 123 13.17 -18.01 14.27
C HIS A 123 12.14 -17.25 15.12
N HIS A 124 11.24 -16.49 14.50
CA HIS A 124 10.28 -15.64 15.21
C HIS A 124 9.05 -16.40 15.72
N HIS A 125 8.78 -17.57 15.16
CA HIS A 125 7.62 -18.39 15.50
C HIS A 125 8.02 -19.84 15.80
N PRO A 126 8.89 -20.05 16.81
CA PRO A 126 9.41 -21.39 17.10
C PRO A 126 8.28 -22.33 17.49
N GLY A 127 8.27 -23.51 16.87
CA GLY A 127 7.29 -24.57 17.13
C GLY A 127 5.97 -24.46 16.38
N LEU A 128 5.76 -23.43 15.54
CA LEU A 128 4.65 -23.41 14.59
C LEU A 128 5.00 -24.22 13.34
N GLY A 129 4.01 -24.90 12.75
CA GLY A 129 4.14 -25.41 11.39
C GLY A 129 4.21 -24.24 10.41
N VAL A 130 5.26 -24.16 9.59
CA VAL A 130 5.46 -23.07 8.62
C VAL A 130 5.16 -23.57 7.21
N ASP A 131 4.18 -22.95 6.56
CA ASP A 131 3.84 -23.22 5.18
C ASP A 131 4.05 -22.00 4.30
N LEU A 132 4.33 -22.21 3.02
CA LEU A 132 4.44 -21.15 2.04
C LEU A 132 3.69 -21.50 0.76
N THR A 133 2.82 -20.60 0.32
CA THR A 133 2.25 -20.62 -1.03
C THR A 133 2.90 -19.52 -1.85
N TYR A 134 3.52 -19.90 -2.95
CA TYR A 134 4.07 -18.97 -3.92
C TYR A 134 3.11 -18.85 -5.10
N LEU A 135 2.51 -17.68 -5.28
CA LEU A 135 1.42 -17.43 -6.22
C LEU A 135 1.89 -16.52 -7.36
N THR A 136 2.10 -17.09 -8.54
CA THR A 136 2.80 -16.41 -9.64
C THR A 136 2.15 -16.64 -11.01
N PRO A 137 2.62 -16.00 -12.09
CA PRO A 137 2.36 -16.50 -13.44
C PRO A 137 3.04 -17.87 -13.64
N PRO A 138 2.69 -18.64 -14.67
CA PRO A 138 3.37 -19.90 -14.97
C PRO A 138 4.86 -19.65 -15.29
N PHE A 139 5.77 -20.29 -14.55
CA PHE A 139 7.19 -20.38 -14.89
C PHE A 139 7.84 -21.58 -14.19
N THR A 140 9.03 -21.98 -14.66
CA THR A 140 9.79 -23.06 -14.03
C THR A 140 10.44 -22.56 -12.75
N PHE A 141 9.97 -23.08 -11.62
CA PHE A 141 10.52 -22.82 -10.31
C PHE A 141 11.11 -24.10 -9.72
N THR A 142 12.29 -24.01 -9.11
CA THR A 142 12.86 -25.10 -8.31
C THR A 142 12.56 -24.79 -6.84
N PRO A 143 11.72 -25.61 -6.18
CA PRO A 143 11.44 -25.43 -4.76
C PRO A 143 12.72 -25.41 -3.91
N PRO A 144 12.74 -24.65 -2.80
CA PRO A 144 13.79 -24.80 -1.80
C PRO A 144 13.90 -26.27 -1.38
N ALA A 145 15.13 -26.74 -1.15
CA ALA A 145 15.34 -28.10 -0.66
C ALA A 145 14.58 -28.30 0.65
N GLY A 146 13.79 -29.38 0.72
CA GLY A 146 12.83 -29.61 1.81
C GLY A 146 13.50 -29.66 3.18
N GLN A 147 12.96 -28.86 4.11
CA GLN A 147 13.15 -29.08 5.54
C GLN A 147 11.92 -29.82 6.05
N ASP A 148 12.10 -30.78 6.96
CA ASP A 148 11.09 -31.77 7.37
C ASP A 148 9.80 -31.18 7.98
N CYS A 149 9.77 -29.87 8.28
CA CYS A 149 8.62 -29.17 8.87
C CYS A 149 7.99 -28.13 7.94
N ILE A 150 8.33 -28.14 6.66
CA ILE A 150 7.90 -27.12 5.70
C ILE A 150 7.02 -27.73 4.62
N ARG A 151 5.81 -27.16 4.42
CA ARG A 151 5.06 -27.38 3.18
C ARG A 151 5.23 -26.18 2.25
N PHE A 152 5.55 -26.48 1.00
CA PHE A 152 5.69 -25.51 -0.07
C PHE A 152 4.70 -25.85 -1.18
N ALA A 153 4.00 -24.84 -1.67
CA ALA A 153 3.14 -24.95 -2.84
C ALA A 153 3.45 -23.83 -3.83
N HIS A 154 3.64 -24.20 -5.10
CA HIS A 154 3.64 -23.25 -6.21
C HIS A 154 2.28 -23.29 -6.88
N VAL A 155 1.55 -22.17 -6.85
CA VAL A 155 0.21 -22.02 -7.42
C VAL A 155 0.25 -20.92 -8.45
N THR A 156 -0.47 -21.06 -9.56
CA THR A 156 -0.55 -20.03 -10.58
C THR A 156 -1.77 -19.14 -10.43
N TRP A 157 -1.69 -17.90 -10.93
CA TRP A 157 -2.87 -17.02 -11.01
C TRP A 157 -4.04 -17.67 -11.76
N THR A 158 -3.74 -18.41 -12.83
CA THR A 158 -4.77 -19.12 -13.62
C THR A 158 -5.49 -20.19 -12.80
N GLN A 159 -4.82 -20.87 -11.87
CA GLN A 159 -5.45 -21.84 -10.98
C GLN A 159 -6.37 -21.16 -9.95
N ILE A 160 -6.10 -19.92 -9.55
CA ILE A 160 -6.94 -19.22 -8.57
C ILE A 160 -8.13 -18.47 -9.17
N PHE A 161 -8.15 -18.18 -10.47
CA PHE A 161 -9.25 -17.45 -11.10
C PHE A 161 -10.63 -18.10 -10.86
N PRO A 162 -10.80 -19.44 -10.96
CA PRO A 162 -12.06 -20.08 -10.60
C PRO A 162 -12.44 -19.85 -9.13
N LEU A 163 -11.48 -19.87 -8.20
CA LEU A 163 -11.73 -19.63 -6.78
C LEU A 163 -12.22 -18.20 -6.54
N LEU A 164 -11.55 -17.21 -7.13
CA LEU A 164 -11.94 -15.79 -7.03
C LEU A 164 -13.39 -15.59 -7.52
N ARG A 165 -13.72 -16.17 -8.68
CA ARG A 165 -15.08 -16.09 -9.25
C ARG A 165 -16.11 -16.84 -8.42
N ALA A 166 -15.79 -17.99 -7.86
CA ALA A 166 -16.69 -18.76 -7.01
C ALA A 166 -17.06 -18.01 -5.72
N VAL A 167 -16.08 -17.36 -5.09
CA VAL A 167 -16.26 -16.69 -3.80
C VAL A 167 -16.98 -15.35 -3.95
N TRP A 168 -16.55 -14.51 -4.90
CA TRP A 168 -17.02 -13.12 -5.01
C TRP A 168 -17.84 -12.83 -6.28
N GLY A 169 -18.01 -13.78 -7.19
CA GLY A 169 -18.76 -13.56 -8.44
C GLY A 169 -20.25 -13.30 -8.24
N LYS A 170 -20.81 -13.65 -7.07
CA LYS A 170 -22.16 -13.30 -6.62
C LYS A 170 -22.13 -12.36 -5.41
N GLY A 171 -21.09 -11.52 -5.36
CA GLY A 171 -20.85 -10.55 -4.30
C GLY A 171 -21.87 -9.41 -4.29
N THR A 172 -21.70 -8.49 -3.34
CA THR A 172 -22.25 -7.13 -3.45
C THR A 172 -21.70 -6.44 -4.69
N ASP A 173 -22.39 -5.40 -5.18
CA ASP A 173 -21.93 -4.62 -6.35
C ASP A 173 -20.49 -4.13 -6.17
N ARG A 174 -20.13 -3.72 -4.95
CA ARG A 174 -18.79 -3.26 -4.60
C ARG A 174 -17.74 -4.38 -4.71
N GLU A 175 -18.04 -5.56 -4.16
CA GLU A 175 -17.15 -6.73 -4.28
C GLU A 175 -16.99 -7.17 -5.74
N GLN A 176 -18.08 -7.18 -6.51
CA GLN A 176 -18.05 -7.54 -7.92
C GLN A 176 -17.22 -6.54 -8.74
N GLN A 177 -17.31 -5.24 -8.44
CA GLN A 177 -16.46 -4.23 -9.07
C GLN A 177 -14.99 -4.47 -8.76
N VAL A 178 -14.63 -4.67 -7.48
CA VAL A 178 -13.24 -4.97 -7.07
C VAL A 178 -12.74 -6.25 -7.73
N LEU A 179 -13.53 -7.33 -7.70
CA LEU A 179 -13.20 -8.60 -8.35
C LEU A 179 -12.97 -8.41 -9.85
N THR A 180 -13.86 -7.70 -10.53
CA THR A 180 -13.75 -7.48 -11.98
C THR A 180 -12.47 -6.74 -12.32
N THR A 181 -12.12 -5.69 -11.58
CA THR A 181 -10.89 -4.94 -11.81
C THR A 181 -9.64 -5.75 -11.47
N LEU A 182 -9.67 -6.55 -10.38
CA LEU A 182 -8.58 -7.46 -10.03
C LEU A 182 -8.33 -8.48 -11.14
N LEU A 183 -9.38 -9.14 -11.63
CA LEU A 183 -9.26 -10.12 -12.72
C LEU A 183 -8.72 -9.47 -13.99
N GLN A 184 -9.19 -8.28 -14.37
CA GLN A 184 -8.66 -7.55 -15.53
C GLN A 184 -7.18 -7.17 -15.37
N ALA A 185 -6.74 -6.83 -14.15
CA ALA A 185 -5.34 -6.52 -13.88
C ALA A 185 -4.47 -7.78 -13.98
N LEU A 186 -4.92 -8.91 -13.43
CA LEU A 186 -4.24 -10.21 -13.51
C LEU A 186 -4.22 -10.77 -14.94
N GLU A 187 -5.30 -10.64 -15.69
CA GLU A 187 -5.38 -11.01 -17.11
C GLU A 187 -4.44 -10.16 -17.98
N SER A 188 -4.03 -8.99 -17.50
CA SER A 188 -3.06 -8.11 -18.20
C SER A 188 -1.59 -8.46 -17.95
N ILE A 189 -1.29 -9.50 -17.16
CA ILE A 189 0.09 -9.94 -16.93
C ILE A 189 0.78 -10.25 -18.26
N GLY A 190 2.03 -9.81 -18.41
CA GLY A 190 2.79 -9.87 -19.68
C GLY A 190 2.52 -8.70 -20.63
N SER A 191 1.56 -7.81 -20.35
CA SER A 191 1.37 -6.55 -21.07
C SER A 191 2.07 -5.38 -20.37
N ASN A 192 2.15 -4.23 -21.06
CA ASN A 192 2.69 -3.01 -20.47
C ASN A 192 1.72 -2.44 -19.42
N TRP A 193 2.10 -2.50 -18.14
CA TRP A 193 1.30 -2.02 -17.02
C TRP A 193 0.91 -0.53 -17.11
N SER A 194 1.85 0.32 -17.53
CA SER A 194 1.61 1.76 -17.66
C SER A 194 0.53 2.06 -18.71
N ASN A 195 0.56 1.35 -19.84
CA ASN A 195 -0.46 1.48 -20.89
C ASN A 195 -1.82 0.98 -20.40
N TRP A 196 -1.87 -0.18 -19.75
CA TRP A 196 -3.11 -0.73 -19.18
C TRP A 196 -3.72 0.24 -18.17
N ARG A 197 -2.90 0.80 -17.27
CA ARG A 197 -3.33 1.79 -16.27
C ARG A 197 -3.89 3.04 -16.94
N ALA A 198 -3.19 3.59 -17.92
CA ALA A 198 -3.62 4.79 -18.65
C ALA A 198 -4.94 4.57 -19.39
N GLN A 199 -5.19 3.38 -19.93
CA GLN A 199 -6.47 3.04 -20.57
C GLN A 199 -7.62 2.95 -19.57
N ARG A 200 -7.37 2.49 -18.34
CA ARG A 200 -8.40 2.26 -17.31
C ARG A 200 -8.81 3.50 -16.55
N VAL A 201 -7.85 4.38 -16.23
CA VAL A 201 -8.11 5.65 -15.55
C VAL A 201 -8.55 6.74 -16.56
N GLY A 202 -8.41 6.46 -17.87
CA GLY A 202 -8.50 7.45 -18.93
C GLY A 202 -7.20 8.23 -19.06
N THR A 203 -6.98 8.87 -20.22
CA THR A 203 -5.84 9.79 -20.47
C THR A 203 -5.84 11.02 -19.56
N THR A 204 -6.85 11.19 -18.70
CA THR A 204 -6.71 11.92 -17.45
C THR A 204 -5.68 11.20 -16.58
N ARG A 205 -4.40 11.46 -16.88
CA ARG A 205 -3.43 11.63 -15.81
C ARG A 205 -4.07 12.60 -14.84
N ASP A 206 -4.66 12.08 -13.76
CA ASP A 206 -4.51 12.78 -12.49
C ASP A 206 -2.99 12.77 -12.28
N GLU A 207 -2.33 13.79 -12.83
CA GLU A 207 -1.00 14.12 -12.38
C GLU A 207 -1.11 14.21 -10.86
N PRO A 208 -0.21 13.55 -10.11
CA PRO A 208 -0.21 13.75 -8.66
C PRO A 208 -0.25 15.25 -8.44
N PRO A 209 -1.09 15.73 -7.50
CA PRO A 209 -1.26 17.15 -7.29
C PRO A 209 0.11 17.78 -7.24
N THR A 210 0.31 18.80 -8.06
CA THR A 210 1.59 19.49 -8.11
C THR A 210 1.93 19.99 -6.70
N ILE A 211 3.20 20.27 -6.42
CA ILE A 211 3.57 20.79 -5.09
C ILE A 211 2.81 22.10 -4.80
N GLU A 212 2.47 22.85 -5.85
CA GLU A 212 1.58 24.00 -5.84
C GLU A 212 0.15 23.65 -5.42
N ASP A 213 -0.45 22.59 -5.99
CA ASP A 213 -1.79 22.12 -5.61
C ASP A 213 -1.84 21.64 -4.16
N MET A 214 -0.83 20.87 -3.73
CA MET A 214 -0.69 20.41 -2.35
C MET A 214 -0.60 21.60 -1.39
N ALA A 215 0.23 22.60 -1.71
CA ALA A 215 0.40 23.78 -0.89
C ALA A 215 -0.87 24.65 -0.84
N MET A 216 -1.60 24.76 -1.95
CA MET A 216 -2.88 25.47 -1.98
C MET A 216 -3.96 24.74 -1.16
N ALA A 217 -4.07 23.42 -1.26
CA ALA A 217 -5.01 22.63 -0.47
C ALA A 217 -4.76 22.78 1.04
N LEU A 218 -3.49 22.80 1.46
CA LEU A 218 -3.13 23.07 2.85
C LEU A 218 -3.42 24.52 3.27
N ALA A 219 -3.32 25.48 2.35
CA ALA A 219 -3.68 26.88 2.62
C ALA A 219 -5.18 27.02 2.84
N GLU A 220 -6.00 26.36 2.04
CA GLU A 220 -7.46 26.31 2.21
C GLU A 220 -7.87 25.65 3.52
N ALA A 221 -7.22 24.54 3.88
CA ALA A 221 -7.45 23.90 5.17
C ALA A 221 -7.07 24.83 6.34
N THR A 222 -5.92 25.50 6.25
CA THR A 222 -5.44 26.46 7.26
C THR A 222 -6.36 27.68 7.36
N ALA A 223 -6.92 28.16 6.25
CA ALA A 223 -7.89 29.24 6.25
C ALA A 223 -9.20 28.85 6.95
N ARG A 224 -9.58 27.57 6.87
CA ARG A 224 -10.82 27.03 7.43
C ARG A 224 -10.78 26.88 8.94
N ASP A 225 -9.65 26.43 9.50
CA ASP A 225 -9.56 26.06 10.92
C ASP A 225 -8.44 26.75 11.71
N GLY A 226 -7.62 27.57 11.06
CA GLY A 226 -6.52 28.28 11.69
C GLY A 226 -5.34 27.41 12.11
N GLN A 227 -5.38 26.09 11.86
CA GLN A 227 -4.32 25.16 12.26
C GLN A 227 -3.11 25.27 11.34
N GLN A 228 -1.93 25.39 11.94
CA GLN A 228 -0.68 25.47 11.21
C GLN A 228 -0.35 24.13 10.54
N ARG A 229 0.09 24.19 9.28
CA ARG A 229 0.45 23.02 8.47
C ARG A 229 1.78 23.22 7.75
N ALA A 230 2.41 22.13 7.33
CA ALA A 230 3.57 22.15 6.47
C ALA A 230 3.35 21.30 5.23
N VAL A 231 3.92 21.72 4.10
CA VAL A 231 3.97 20.94 2.87
C VAL A 231 4.98 19.81 3.07
N ASP A 232 4.51 18.57 3.15
CA ASP A 232 5.38 17.39 3.23
C ASP A 232 5.83 16.99 1.82
N TYR A 233 6.94 17.59 1.38
CA TYR A 233 7.53 17.33 0.07
C TYR A 233 9.04 17.07 0.21
N PRO A 234 9.53 15.89 -0.23
CA PRO A 234 10.92 15.49 -0.03
C PRO A 234 11.82 16.18 -1.04
N THR A 235 12.23 17.41 -0.75
CA THR A 235 13.22 18.15 -1.53
C THR A 235 14.28 18.75 -0.64
N ALA A 236 15.54 18.61 -1.07
CA ALA A 236 16.68 19.33 -0.49
C ALA A 236 16.93 20.68 -1.19
N ASP A 237 16.07 21.10 -2.12
CA ASP A 237 16.20 22.36 -2.84
C ASP A 237 15.44 23.49 -2.11
N LEU A 238 16.17 24.33 -1.38
CA LEU A 238 15.63 25.50 -0.69
C LEU A 238 15.10 26.56 -1.67
N ASP A 239 15.69 26.70 -2.86
CA ASP A 239 15.26 27.66 -3.88
C ASP A 239 13.90 27.25 -4.46
N LEU A 240 13.66 25.96 -4.63
CA LEU A 240 12.35 25.43 -4.99
C LEU A 240 11.27 25.85 -3.97
N LEU A 241 11.54 25.67 -2.68
CA LEU A 241 10.58 26.05 -1.63
C LEU A 241 10.39 27.57 -1.54
N GLN A 242 11.42 28.37 -1.82
CA GLN A 242 11.28 29.81 -1.94
C GLN A 242 10.39 30.22 -3.11
N ARG A 243 10.60 29.63 -4.30
CA ARG A 243 9.75 29.89 -5.47
C ARG A 243 8.31 29.51 -5.18
N LEU A 244 8.08 28.35 -4.58
CA LEU A 244 6.75 27.89 -4.17
C LEU A 244 6.11 28.87 -3.16
N ARG A 245 6.85 29.31 -2.14
CA ARG A 245 6.37 30.31 -1.16
C ARG A 245 5.89 31.59 -1.86
N MET A 246 6.68 32.10 -2.81
CA MET A 246 6.37 33.33 -3.53
C MET A 246 5.15 33.15 -4.44
N ALA A 247 5.09 32.05 -5.20
CA ALA A 247 3.96 31.72 -6.05
C ALA A 247 2.66 31.59 -5.24
N LEU A 248 2.71 30.85 -4.12
CA LEU A 248 1.55 30.67 -3.25
C LEU A 248 1.09 31.99 -2.62
N ARG A 249 2.02 32.83 -2.15
CA ARG A 249 1.69 34.17 -1.65
C ARG A 249 0.99 34.99 -2.71
N GLN A 250 1.51 35.03 -3.94
CA GLN A 250 0.91 35.78 -5.03
C GLN A 250 -0.54 35.31 -5.27
N THR A 251 -0.77 34.00 -5.35
CA THR A 251 -2.10 33.43 -5.57
C THR A 251 -3.06 33.69 -4.41
N ILE A 252 -2.59 33.71 -3.16
CA ILE A 252 -3.41 34.12 -2.01
C ILE A 252 -3.79 35.61 -2.13
N CYS A 253 -2.84 36.47 -2.51
CA CYS A 253 -3.07 37.90 -2.67
C CYS A 253 -3.98 38.27 -3.87
N THR A 254 -4.30 37.34 -4.78
CA THR A 254 -5.29 37.59 -5.85
C THR A 254 -6.72 37.22 -5.45
N LYS A 255 -6.93 36.54 -4.32
CA LYS A 255 -8.28 36.20 -3.83
C LYS A 255 -9.05 37.46 -3.40
N PRO A 256 -10.41 37.46 -3.39
CA PRO A 256 -11.18 38.60 -2.90
C PRO A 256 -10.77 39.05 -1.49
N GLU A 257 -10.94 40.33 -1.17
CA GLU A 257 -10.53 40.90 0.13
C GLU A 257 -11.21 40.21 1.32
N GLN A 258 -12.46 39.75 1.15
CA GLN A 258 -13.20 39.02 2.18
C GLN A 258 -12.83 37.53 2.28
N SER A 259 -11.91 37.04 1.43
CA SER A 259 -11.55 35.62 1.42
C SER A 259 -10.76 35.24 2.68
N PRO A 260 -11.13 34.16 3.39
CA PRO A 260 -10.37 33.71 4.56
C PRO A 260 -8.93 33.30 4.19
N LEU A 261 -8.65 32.99 2.92
CA LEU A 261 -7.30 32.73 2.43
C LEU A 261 -6.38 33.95 2.59
N ARG A 262 -6.90 35.18 2.56
CA ARG A 262 -6.11 36.41 2.78
C ARG A 262 -5.40 36.42 4.12
N HIS A 263 -5.86 35.64 5.09
CA HIS A 263 -5.27 35.52 6.42
C HIS A 263 -4.20 34.44 6.52
N VAL A 264 -3.97 33.64 5.48
CA VAL A 264 -2.95 32.59 5.47
C VAL A 264 -1.64 33.15 4.94
N LYS A 265 -0.57 32.97 5.71
CA LYS A 265 0.78 33.35 5.31
C LYS A 265 1.64 32.11 5.08
N ALA A 266 2.24 32.04 3.90
CA ALA A 266 3.28 31.08 3.57
C ALA A 266 4.65 31.58 4.03
N TRP A 267 5.40 30.75 4.76
CA TRP A 267 6.73 31.08 5.26
C TRP A 267 7.62 29.84 5.39
N LEU A 268 8.93 30.01 5.25
CA LEU A 268 9.88 28.90 5.36
C LEU A 268 10.31 28.74 6.81
N TRP A 269 10.10 27.54 7.34
CA TRP A 269 10.72 27.12 8.58
C TRP A 269 12.08 26.51 8.28
N ASN A 270 13.05 26.82 9.13
CA ASN A 270 14.41 26.32 9.08
C ASN A 270 14.84 25.93 10.50
N ALA A 271 15.29 24.68 10.66
CA ALA A 271 15.66 24.10 11.95
C ALA A 271 16.73 24.91 12.70
N ALA A 272 17.63 25.59 11.97
CA ALA A 272 18.70 26.37 12.57
C ALA A 272 18.24 27.75 13.08
N THR A 273 17.12 28.30 12.60
CA THR A 273 16.77 29.72 12.82
C THR A 273 15.33 30.00 13.25
N SER A 274 14.38 29.10 12.93
CA SER A 274 12.94 29.39 13.07
C SER A 274 12.34 28.95 14.42
N GLY A 275 13.11 28.24 15.25
CA GLY A 275 12.65 27.67 16.53
C GLY A 275 11.57 26.58 16.37
N GLY A 276 11.31 25.81 17.43
CA GLY A 276 10.34 24.70 17.41
C GLY A 276 10.83 23.48 16.60
N THR A 277 9.91 22.53 16.32
CA THR A 277 10.18 21.28 15.60
C THR A 277 9.47 21.24 14.26
N ALA A 278 10.01 20.50 13.28
CA ALA A 278 9.36 20.28 11.97
C ALA A 278 7.98 19.62 12.12
N LEU A 279 7.03 20.03 11.26
CA LEU A 279 5.66 19.49 11.23
C LEU A 279 5.50 18.37 10.20
N SER A 280 6.35 18.34 9.18
CA SER A 280 6.39 17.30 8.15
C SER A 280 7.52 16.30 8.39
N SER A 281 7.43 15.11 7.78
CA SER A 281 8.53 14.15 7.77
C SER A 281 9.72 14.71 6.98
N SER A 282 9.45 15.26 5.80
CA SER A 282 10.47 15.89 4.96
C SER A 282 11.25 16.98 5.72
N GLY A 283 10.55 17.84 6.47
CA GLY A 283 11.19 18.91 7.24
C GLY A 283 12.09 18.41 8.39
N ARG A 284 11.79 17.23 8.96
CA ARG A 284 12.69 16.58 9.93
C ARG A 284 13.96 16.08 9.25
N ASP A 285 13.84 15.58 8.03
CA ASP A 285 14.94 14.97 7.29
C ASP A 285 15.88 16.01 6.68
N VAL A 286 15.33 17.07 6.05
CA VAL A 286 16.13 18.07 5.32
C VAL A 286 16.42 19.35 6.14
N GLY A 287 15.73 19.55 7.25
CA GLY A 287 15.93 20.71 8.14
C GLY A 287 15.25 22.01 7.69
N PHE A 288 14.40 21.97 6.65
CA PHE A 288 13.55 23.08 6.24
C PHE A 288 12.23 22.60 5.65
N GLU A 289 11.18 23.41 5.77
CA GLU A 289 9.85 23.11 5.22
C GLU A 289 9.05 24.39 4.93
N LEU A 290 8.12 24.33 3.98
CA LEU A 290 7.17 25.41 3.72
C LEU A 290 5.98 25.28 4.68
N ARG A 291 5.80 26.26 5.56
CA ARG A 291 4.69 26.33 6.51
C ARG A 291 3.61 27.31 6.10
N LEU A 292 2.39 27.00 6.50
CA LEU A 292 1.20 27.81 6.33
C LEU A 292 0.61 28.07 7.72
N SER A 293 0.46 29.35 8.06
CA SER A 293 -0.09 29.77 9.34
C SER A 293 -1.15 30.85 9.12
N TRP A 294 -2.22 30.81 9.91
CA TRP A 294 -3.27 31.81 9.88
C TRP A 294 -2.95 33.00 10.79
N TYR A 295 -3.30 34.22 10.37
CA TYR A 295 -3.07 35.47 11.10
C TYR A 295 -4.32 36.34 11.15
N ARG A 296 -4.50 37.07 12.26
CA ARG A 296 -5.62 38.03 12.40
C ARG A 296 -5.58 39.15 11.37
N LYS A 297 -4.38 39.62 11.02
CA LYS A 297 -4.20 40.60 9.95
C LYS A 297 -4.04 39.85 8.63
N PRO A 298 -4.63 40.35 7.54
CA PRO A 298 -4.36 39.82 6.20
C PRO A 298 -2.85 39.77 5.92
N ALA A 299 -2.40 38.67 5.30
CA ALA A 299 -1.02 38.44 4.86
C ALA A 299 -0.66 39.26 3.62
N CYS A 300 -1.69 39.77 2.94
CA CYS A 300 -1.71 40.81 1.93
C CYS A 300 -2.85 41.76 2.37
#